data_AF-A0A257RYE9-F1
#
_entry.id   AF-A0A257RYE9-F1
#
_cell.length_a   1.000
_cell.length_b   1.000
_cell.length_c   1.000
_cell.angle_alpha   90.00
_cell.angle_beta   90.00
_cell.angle_gamma   90.00
#
_symmetry.space_group_name_H-M   'P 1'
#
loop_
_entity.id
_entity.type
_entity.pdbx_description
1 polymer ?
#
loop_
_entity_poly.entity_id
_entity_poly.type
_entity_poly.pdbx_seq_one_letter_code
_entity_poly.pdbx_strand_id
1 'polypeptide(L)' 'AANEIAVEAFLRRRIGFLDIAAVVERTMQRLGAPPIGDLAAVLALDAEARAVADAELRTKSGTRAA' A
#
# COMPACT_ATOMS: atom_id res chain seq x y z
N ALA A 1 6.47 3.06 -3.86
CA ALA A 1 5.83 2.44 -2.66
C ALA A 1 4.58 1.57 -2.92
N ALA A 2 3.34 2.08 -2.77
CA ALA A 2 2.16 1.24 -2.51
C ALA A 2 1.86 0.19 -3.61
N ASN A 3 2.00 0.57 -4.88
CA ASN A 3 1.81 -0.33 -6.01
C ASN A 3 2.78 -1.53 -5.95
N GLU A 4 4.02 -1.34 -5.53
CA GLU A 4 5.01 -2.43 -5.45
C GLU A 4 4.59 -3.46 -4.40
N ILE A 5 4.16 -3.02 -3.22
CA ILE A 5 3.69 -3.89 -2.14
C ILE A 5 2.45 -4.68 -2.59
N ALA A 6 1.51 -4.01 -3.26
CA ALA A 6 0.29 -4.64 -3.76
C ALA A 6 0.56 -5.64 -4.90
N VAL A 7 1.42 -5.29 -5.87
CA VAL A 7 1.82 -6.19 -6.96
C VAL A 7 2.58 -7.40 -6.41
N GLU A 8 3.50 -7.22 -5.46
CA GLU A 8 4.18 -8.33 -4.80
C GLU A 8 3.20 -9.29 -4.12
N ALA A 9 2.19 -8.74 -3.42
CA ALA A 9 1.13 -9.55 -2.81
C ALA A 9 0.30 -10.32 -3.85
N PHE A 10 0.00 -9.70 -5.00
CA PHE A 10 -0.70 -10.34 -6.11
C PHE A 10 0.14 -11.47 -6.72
N LEU A 11 1.43 -11.23 -7.00
CA LEU A 11 2.35 -12.23 -7.54
C LEU A 11 2.52 -13.42 -6.58
N ARG A 12 2.46 -13.15 -5.27
CA ARG A 12 2.43 -14.18 -4.20
C ARG A 12 1.05 -14.78 -3.94
N ARG A 13 0.04 -14.49 -4.77
CA ARG A 13 -1.34 -14.99 -4.68
C ARG A 13 -2.05 -14.68 -3.35
N ARG A 14 -1.63 -13.63 -2.62
CA ARG A 14 -2.28 -13.19 -1.37
C ARG A 14 -3.52 -12.33 -1.63
N ILE A 15 -3.59 -11.66 -2.78
CA ILE A 15 -4.71 -10.81 -3.20
C ILE A 15 -5.08 -11.08 -4.67
N GLY A 16 -6.28 -10.66 -5.08
CA GLY A 16 -6.71 -10.70 -6.48
C GLY A 16 -6.25 -9.49 -7.28
N PHE A 17 -6.40 -9.53 -8.60
CA PHE A 17 -5.92 -8.47 -9.50
C PHE A 17 -6.52 -7.09 -9.20
N LEU A 18 -7.84 -7.01 -9.01
CA LEU A 18 -8.53 -5.75 -8.69
C LEU A 18 -8.19 -5.20 -7.29
N ASP A 19 -7.64 -6.05 -6.43
CA ASP A 19 -7.25 -5.63 -5.08
C ASP A 19 -6.00 -4.74 -5.11
N ILE A 20 -5.21 -4.78 -6.19
CA ILE A 20 -4.02 -3.95 -6.37
C ILE A 20 -4.43 -2.46 -6.33
N ALA A 21 -5.34 -2.07 -7.22
CA ALA A 21 -5.84 -0.69 -7.30
C ALA A 21 -6.49 -0.26 -5.98
N ALA A 22 -7.29 -1.15 -5.36
CA ALA A 22 -7.96 -0.85 -4.11
C ALA A 22 -6.97 -0.61 -2.94
N VAL A 23 -5.84 -1.33 -2.88
CA VAL A 23 -4.79 -1.09 -1.86
C VAL A 23 -4.05 0.22 -2.12
N VAL A 24 -3.73 0.52 -3.38
CA VAL A 24 -3.09 1.77 -3.76
C VAL A 24 -3.97 2.96 -3.39
N GLU A 25 -5.25 2.92 -3.74
CA GLU A 25 -6.21 3.98 -3.43
C GLU A 25 -6.33 4.23 -1.93
N ARG A 26 -6.53 3.18 -1.11
CA ARG A 26 -6.61 3.33 0.35
C ARG A 26 -5.31 3.86 0.95
N THR A 27 -4.17 3.45 0.42
CA THR A 27 -2.86 3.98 0.87
C THR A 27 -2.75 5.48 0.58
N MET A 28 -3.14 5.91 -0.62
CA MET A 28 -3.17 7.33 -1.00
C MET A 28 -4.16 8.13 -0.15
N GLN A 29 -5.36 7.61 0.10
CA GLN A 29 -6.36 8.26 0.95
C GLN A 29 -5.86 8.47 2.39
N ARG A 30 -5.09 7.51 2.92
CA ARG A 30 -4.55 7.59 4.29
C ARG A 30 -3.40 8.57 4.44
N LEU A 31 -2.52 8.65 3.44
CA LEU A 31 -1.33 9.52 3.50
C LEU A 31 -1.56 10.92 2.97
N GLY A 32 -2.54 11.09 2.08
CA GLY A 32 -2.75 12.34 1.37
C GLY A 32 -1.56 12.72 0.50
N ALA A 33 -1.32 14.01 0.36
CA ALA A 33 -0.25 14.58 -0.46
C ALA A 33 0.46 15.71 0.31
N PRO A 34 1.29 15.38 1.32
CA PRO A 34 2.03 16.38 2.07
C PRO A 34 3.07 17.08 1.17
N PRO A 35 3.42 18.35 1.44
CA PRO A 35 4.49 19.03 0.72
C PRO A 35 5.83 18.31 0.96
N ILE A 36 6.63 18.16 -0.10
CA ILE A 36 7.92 17.49 -0.09
C ILE A 36 9.02 18.50 -0.41
N GLY A 37 9.90 18.76 0.56
CA GLY A 37 10.94 19.79 0.44
C GLY A 37 12.31 19.27 0.02
N ASP A 38 12.59 17.99 0.22
CA ASP A 38 13.89 17.38 -0.06
C ASP A 38 13.78 15.87 -0.33
N LEU A 39 14.92 15.25 -0.63
CA LEU A 39 14.99 13.81 -0.87
C LEU A 39 14.69 12.99 0.41
N ALA A 40 15.02 13.50 1.59
CA ALA A 40 14.75 12.79 2.84
C ALA A 40 13.24 12.65 3.07
N ALA A 41 12.47 13.70 2.79
CA ALA A 41 11.01 13.69 2.84
C ALA A 41 10.40 12.71 1.81
N VAL A 42 10.96 12.61 0.60
CA VAL A 42 10.54 11.59 -0.38
C VAL A 42 10.73 10.18 0.17
N LEU A 43 11.91 9.89 0.73
CA LEU A 43 12.25 8.56 1.23
C LEU A 43 11.42 8.20 2.47
N ALA A 44 11.14 9.18 3.35
CA ALA A 44 10.25 9.01 4.48
C ALA A 44 8.83 8.67 4.03
N LEU A 45 8.28 9.40 3.05
CA LEU A 45 6.95 9.13 2.51
C LEU A 45 6.87 7.78 1.78
N ASP A 46 7.91 7.36 1.05
CA ASP A 46 7.96 6.02 0.45
C ASP A 46 7.93 4.92 1.52
N ALA A 47 8.71 5.05 2.59
CA ALA A 47 8.72 4.09 3.70
C ALA A 47 7.36 4.02 4.40
N GLU A 48 6.72 5.16 4.64
CA GLU A 48 5.38 5.23 5.24
C GLU A 48 4.33 4.59 4.33
N ALA A 49 4.37 4.89 3.02
CA ALA A 49 3.47 4.29 2.03
C ALA A 49 3.62 2.77 1.94
N ARG A 50 4.83 2.22 2.11
CA ARG A 50 5.02 0.75 2.21
C ARG A 50 4.37 0.20 3.47
N ALA A 51 4.61 0.83 4.62
CA ALA A 51 4.04 0.39 5.89
C ALA A 51 2.50 0.43 5.90
N VAL A 52 1.90 1.48 5.32
CA VAL A 52 0.45 1.61 5.17
C VAL A 52 -0.11 0.54 4.22
N ALA A 53 0.50 0.35 3.05
CA ALA A 53 0.05 -0.67 2.11
C ALA A 53 0.09 -2.08 2.72
N ASP A 54 1.15 -2.41 3.48
CA ASP A 54 1.24 -3.68 4.20
C ASP A 54 0.16 -3.83 5.28
N ALA A 55 -0.22 -2.75 5.96
CA ALA A 55 -1.34 -2.76 6.89
C ALA A 55 -2.67 -3.04 6.18
N GLU A 56 -2.91 -2.42 5.02
CA GLU A 56 -4.11 -2.65 4.19
C GLU A 56 -4.23 -4.12 3.75
N LEU A 57 -3.10 -4.77 3.42
CA LEU A 57 -3.07 -6.18 3.04
C LEU A 57 -3.43 -7.10 4.21
N ARG A 58 -2.94 -6.81 5.43
CA ARG A 58 -3.24 -7.61 6.62
C ARG A 58 -4.73 -7.59 6.97
N THR A 59 -5.38 -6.44 6.85
CA THR A 59 -6.83 -6.30 7.10
C THR A 59 -7.64 -7.15 6.11
N LYS A 60 -7.23 -7.20 4.84
CA LYS A 60 -7.96 -7.93 3.78
C LYS A 60 -7.77 -9.45 3.84
N SER A 61 -6.59 -9.93 4.22
CA SER A 61 -6.36 -11.38 4.38
C SER A 61 -7.24 -12.00 5.48
N GLY A 62 -7.63 -11.22 6.49
CA GLY A 62 -8.57 -11.67 7.52
C GLY A 62 -10.02 -11.82 7.02
N THR A 63 -10.43 -11.06 6.00
CA THR A 63 -11.81 -11.07 5.49
C THR A 63 -12.09 -12.20 4.49
N ARG A 64 -11.06 -12.80 3.87
CA ARG A 64 -11.20 -13.90 2.89
C ARG A 64 -11.19 -15.30 3.52
N ALA A 65 -10.93 -15.41 4.82
CA ALA A 65 -10.82 -16.67 5.56
C ALA A 65 -12.07 -17.03 6.39
N ALA A 66 -13.20 -16.38 6.12
CA ALA A 66 -14.53 -16.67 6.68
C ALA A 66 -15.51 -16.94 5.55
#